data_AF-B6Q3K7-F1
#
_entry.id   AF-B6Q3K7-F1
#
_cell.length_a   1.000
_cell.length_b   1.000
_cell.length_c   1.000
_cell.angle_alpha   90.00
_cell.angle_beta   90.00
_cell.angle_gamma   90.00
#
_symmetry.space_group_name_H-M   'P 1'
#
loop_
_entity.id
_entity.type
_entity.pdbx_description
1 polymer ?
#
loop_
_entity_poly.entity_id
_entity_poly.type
_entity_poly.pdbx_seq_one_letter_code
_entity_poly.pdbx_strand_id
1 'polypeptide(L)'
;MSESQSGKHHLLIGVPSSTKEYAYLANCFENIYQKHREMLEKDTTSQESPYIIFTGVDKETFSRDFGEGGNHCDSYIPSLGLVLVDMITPRHERAHRHLDRIIQWHINEFANGIDDGLEYTGQASRTSEDREKRPDTSYQPADLPARRSDQWPSLVIEAGWSETRVQLERDARWWIDASNGDVKGVITAAVQRGSWSIILEYWHFVPSPLRSDPGKQVIKLTHHTTISQANRDSPIQASNVPFIIPFEDLYLRGANTNTKECDIVISREELELYAMRVWKGSY
;
A
#
# COMPACT_ATOMS: atom_id res chain seq x y z
N MET A 1 -29.50 4.44 12.37
CA MET A 1 -29.24 5.08 11.06
C MET A 1 -29.47 4.07 9.97
N SER A 2 -30.05 4.50 8.85
CA SER A 2 -30.27 3.68 7.66
C SER A 2 -29.03 3.62 6.80
N GLU A 3 -28.68 2.43 6.33
CA GLU A 3 -27.74 2.20 5.24
C GLU A 3 -28.19 3.00 4.00
N SER A 4 -27.29 3.74 3.36
CA SER A 4 -27.60 4.50 2.15
C SER A 4 -27.92 3.54 1.00
N GLN A 5 -29.07 3.71 0.35
CA GLN A 5 -29.46 2.90 -0.83
C GLN A 5 -28.75 3.32 -2.13
N SER A 6 -27.84 4.30 -2.11
CA SER A 6 -27.12 4.78 -3.30
C SER A 6 -25.78 4.04 -3.51
N GLY A 7 -25.80 2.70 -3.47
CA GLY A 7 -24.60 1.86 -3.44
C GLY A 7 -23.88 1.69 -4.79
N LYS A 8 -23.24 2.75 -5.30
CA LYS A 8 -22.39 2.68 -6.52
C LYS A 8 -20.99 3.29 -6.33
N HIS A 9 -20.69 3.92 -5.20
CA HIS A 9 -19.36 4.51 -4.99
C HIS A 9 -18.26 3.45 -4.92
N HIS A 10 -18.60 2.22 -4.53
CA HIS A 10 -17.66 1.10 -4.57
C HIS A 10 -17.04 0.85 -5.95
N LEU A 11 -17.81 0.98 -7.04
CA LEU A 11 -17.30 0.82 -8.41
C LEU A 11 -16.34 1.94 -8.79
N LEU A 12 -16.69 3.18 -8.39
CA LEU A 12 -15.88 4.36 -8.66
C LEU A 12 -14.53 4.26 -7.95
N ILE A 13 -14.54 3.90 -6.67
CA ILE A 13 -13.35 3.82 -5.83
C ILE A 13 -12.55 2.54 -6.11
N GLY A 14 -13.22 1.47 -6.55
CA GLY A 14 -12.58 0.16 -6.83
C GLY A 14 -12.51 -0.78 -5.65
N VAL A 15 -13.42 -0.61 -4.70
CA VAL A 15 -13.52 -1.43 -3.49
C VAL A 15 -14.59 -2.50 -3.69
N PRO A 16 -14.60 -3.58 -2.87
CA PRO A 16 -15.57 -4.66 -2.99
C PRO A 16 -17.02 -4.16 -3.01
N SER A 17 -17.91 -4.86 -3.73
CA SER A 17 -19.35 -4.51 -3.74
C SER A 17 -20.04 -4.71 -2.39
N SER A 18 -19.40 -5.42 -1.45
CA SER A 18 -19.84 -5.54 -0.07
C SER A 18 -19.50 -4.31 0.79
N THR A 19 -18.69 -3.36 0.29
CA THR A 19 -18.35 -2.12 1.00
C THR A 19 -19.62 -1.31 1.30
N LYS A 20 -19.81 -1.02 2.59
CA LYS A 20 -20.99 -0.29 3.08
C LYS A 20 -20.76 1.21 3.07
N GLU A 21 -21.83 1.95 2.79
CA GLU A 21 -21.81 3.41 2.72
C GLU A 21 -22.66 4.04 3.82
N TYR A 22 -22.12 5.08 4.47
CA TYR A 22 -22.75 5.81 5.57
C TYR A 22 -22.69 7.32 5.33
N ALA A 23 -23.74 8.05 5.70
CA ALA A 23 -23.62 9.50 5.85
C ALA A 23 -22.71 9.81 7.03
N TYR A 24 -21.76 10.72 6.87
CA TYR A 24 -20.82 11.03 7.92
C TYR A 24 -21.48 11.83 9.05
N LEU A 25 -21.32 11.32 10.28
CA LEU A 25 -21.63 12.01 11.52
C LEU A 25 -20.50 11.70 12.51
N ALA A 26 -19.82 12.74 13.00
CA ALA A 26 -18.61 12.59 13.83
C ALA A 26 -18.85 11.70 15.06
N ASN A 27 -20.01 11.82 15.71
CA ASN A 27 -20.38 11.03 16.89
C ASN A 27 -20.68 9.54 16.61
N CYS A 28 -20.77 9.15 15.34
CA CYS A 28 -21.08 7.79 14.93
C CYS A 28 -19.87 7.03 14.38
N PHE A 29 -18.78 7.74 14.06
CA PHE A 29 -17.59 7.16 13.42
C PHE A 29 -17.08 5.94 14.18
N GLU A 30 -16.77 6.10 15.47
CA GLU A 30 -16.16 5.05 16.29
C GLU A 30 -17.03 3.79 16.36
N ASN A 31 -18.34 3.97 16.57
CA ASN A 31 -19.27 2.84 16.65
C ASN A 31 -19.40 2.08 15.33
N ILE A 32 -19.41 2.79 14.19
CA ILE A 32 -19.45 2.16 12.87
C ILE A 32 -18.13 1.44 12.59
N TYR A 33 -17.01 2.13 12.84
CA TYR A 33 -15.66 1.59 12.61
C TYR A 33 -15.44 0.30 13.40
N GLN A 34 -15.68 0.30 14.72
CA GLN A 34 -15.48 -0.89 15.56
C GLN A 34 -16.40 -2.04 15.14
N LYS A 35 -17.67 -1.75 14.80
CA LYS A 35 -18.60 -2.78 14.32
C LYS A 35 -18.06 -3.48 13.07
N HIS A 36 -17.59 -2.72 12.08
CA HIS A 36 -17.07 -3.28 10.82
C HIS A 36 -15.74 -4.00 11.01
N ARG A 37 -14.86 -3.44 11.84
CA ARG A 37 -13.60 -4.09 12.23
C ARG A 37 -13.85 -5.44 12.89
N GLU A 38 -14.80 -5.54 13.81
CA GLU A 38 -15.16 -6.82 14.44
C GLU A 38 -15.78 -7.82 13.47
N MET A 39 -16.65 -7.36 12.55
CA MET A 39 -17.24 -8.21 11.53
C MET A 39 -16.14 -8.78 10.61
N LEU A 40 -15.20 -7.95 10.19
CA LEU A 40 -14.06 -8.36 9.37
C LEU A 40 -13.15 -9.37 10.08
N GLU A 41 -12.85 -9.15 11.37
CA GLU A 41 -12.01 -10.05 12.17
C GLU A 41 -12.66 -11.43 12.37
N LYS A 42 -13.99 -11.47 12.49
CA LYS A 42 -14.77 -12.71 12.68
C LYS A 42 -15.15 -13.40 11.37
N ASP A 43 -15.01 -12.72 10.23
CA ASP A 43 -15.44 -13.26 8.95
C ASP A 43 -14.47 -14.37 8.45
N THR A 44 -15.03 -15.56 8.29
CA THR A 44 -14.35 -16.75 7.75
C THR A 44 -14.69 -17.00 6.28
N THR A 45 -15.66 -16.27 5.73
CA THR A 45 -16.21 -16.45 4.38
C THR A 45 -15.55 -15.53 3.35
N SER A 46 -14.72 -14.58 3.79
CA SER A 46 -14.06 -13.58 2.94
C SER A 46 -15.04 -12.71 2.15
N GLN A 47 -16.22 -12.43 2.73
CA GLN A 47 -17.27 -11.60 2.12
C GLN A 47 -17.31 -10.19 2.70
N GLU A 48 -16.86 -10.01 3.94
CA GLU A 48 -16.79 -8.70 4.58
C GLU A 48 -15.70 -7.87 3.91
N SER A 49 -16.09 -6.66 3.51
CA SER A 49 -15.21 -5.65 2.94
C SER A 49 -14.25 -5.15 4.01
N PRO A 50 -12.94 -4.99 3.71
CA PRO A 50 -12.01 -4.32 4.60
C PRO A 50 -12.19 -2.81 4.63
N TYR A 51 -13.20 -2.28 3.94
CA TYR A 51 -13.51 -0.85 3.87
C TYR A 51 -14.95 -0.51 4.24
N ILE A 52 -15.13 0.75 4.65
CA ILE A 52 -16.39 1.47 4.64
C ILE A 52 -16.20 2.82 3.94
N ILE A 53 -17.29 3.37 3.40
CA ILE A 53 -17.31 4.68 2.77
C ILE A 53 -18.17 5.63 3.60
N PHE A 54 -17.63 6.78 3.96
CA PHE A 54 -18.38 7.90 4.48
C PHE A 54 -18.67 8.91 3.38
N THR A 55 -19.91 9.40 3.34
CA THR A 55 -20.43 10.33 2.35
C THR A 55 -20.79 11.67 3.00
N GLY A 56 -20.75 12.76 2.22
CA GLY A 56 -21.09 14.10 2.69
C GLY A 56 -20.00 14.76 3.53
N VAL A 57 -18.74 14.39 3.32
CA VAL A 57 -17.57 14.96 4.02
C VAL A 57 -16.97 16.10 3.20
N ASP A 58 -17.21 17.35 3.60
CA ASP A 58 -16.53 18.51 3.01
C ASP A 58 -15.06 18.61 3.45
N LYS A 59 -14.29 19.53 2.84
CA LYS A 59 -12.86 19.67 3.09
C LYS A 59 -12.58 20.07 4.54
N GLU A 60 -13.39 20.95 5.09
CA GLU A 60 -13.29 21.43 6.46
C GLU A 60 -13.51 20.30 7.47
N THR A 61 -14.51 19.45 7.24
CA THR A 61 -14.78 18.26 8.03
C THR A 61 -13.68 17.22 7.88
N PHE A 62 -13.21 16.99 6.66
CA PHE A 62 -12.10 16.07 6.41
C PHE A 62 -10.85 16.50 7.19
N SER A 63 -10.40 17.76 7.03
CA SER A 63 -9.20 18.25 7.72
C SER A 63 -9.34 18.20 9.25
N ARG A 64 -10.54 18.44 9.79
CA ARG A 64 -10.79 18.40 11.24
C ARG A 64 -10.81 16.97 11.78
N ASP A 65 -11.51 16.06 11.11
CA ASP A 65 -11.86 14.77 11.69
C ASP A 65 -11.03 13.60 11.16
N PHE A 66 -10.41 13.74 9.98
CA PHE A 66 -9.62 12.72 9.28
C PHE A 66 -8.23 13.20 8.87
N GLY A 67 -7.89 14.46 9.15
CA GLY A 67 -6.56 15.02 8.89
C GLY A 67 -5.46 14.34 9.71
N GLU A 68 -4.29 14.97 9.77
CA GLU A 68 -3.15 14.42 10.52
C GLU A 68 -3.49 14.20 12.00
N GLY A 69 -3.29 12.98 12.50
CA GLY A 69 -3.68 12.58 13.87
C GLY A 69 -5.18 12.40 14.09
N GLY A 70 -6.01 12.54 13.05
CA GLY A 70 -7.44 12.31 13.08
C GLY A 70 -7.83 10.83 12.94
N ASN A 71 -9.10 10.59 12.63
CA ASN A 71 -9.62 9.26 12.34
C ASN A 71 -8.89 8.63 11.15
N HIS A 72 -8.79 7.30 11.19
CA HIS A 72 -8.16 6.55 10.13
C HIS A 72 -8.86 6.75 8.78
N CYS A 73 -8.07 6.85 7.71
CA CYS A 73 -8.52 7.16 6.37
C CYS A 73 -7.50 6.62 5.36
N ASP A 74 -7.97 5.79 4.43
CA ASP A 74 -7.19 5.39 3.26
C ASP A 74 -7.16 6.54 2.25
N SER A 75 -8.36 7.02 1.86
CA SER A 75 -8.50 8.00 0.78
C SER A 75 -9.63 9.00 1.01
N TYR A 76 -9.44 10.22 0.56
CA TYR A 76 -10.46 11.25 0.44
C TYR A 76 -10.60 11.71 -1.00
N ILE A 77 -11.84 11.79 -1.48
CA ILE A 77 -12.21 12.28 -2.81
C ILE A 77 -13.03 13.56 -2.63
N PRO A 78 -12.40 14.75 -2.68
CA PRO A 78 -13.05 16.00 -2.32
C PRO A 78 -14.22 16.37 -3.22
N SER A 79 -14.10 16.09 -4.53
CA SER A 79 -15.13 16.43 -5.53
C SER A 79 -16.47 15.72 -5.28
N LEU A 80 -16.46 14.62 -4.53
CA LEU A 80 -17.64 13.82 -4.20
C LEU A 80 -17.96 13.82 -2.70
N GLY A 81 -17.13 14.44 -1.87
CA GLY A 81 -17.23 14.40 -0.42
C GLY A 81 -17.23 12.98 0.15
N LEU A 82 -16.35 12.12 -0.38
CA LEU A 82 -16.22 10.71 0.02
C LEU A 82 -14.93 10.47 0.78
N VAL A 83 -15.04 9.83 1.94
CA VAL A 83 -13.90 9.28 2.69
C VAL A 83 -13.98 7.77 2.66
N LEU A 84 -12.93 7.12 2.15
CA LEU A 84 -12.72 5.69 2.26
C LEU A 84 -11.92 5.41 3.53
N VAL A 85 -12.47 4.55 4.38
CA VAL A 85 -11.83 4.11 5.62
C VAL A 85 -11.59 2.62 5.53
N ASP A 86 -10.35 2.22 5.60
CA ASP A 86 -9.92 0.82 5.73
C ASP A 86 -9.93 0.37 7.19
N MET A 87 -10.09 -0.93 7.41
CA MET A 87 -10.16 -1.53 8.73
C MET A 87 -8.76 -2.00 9.14
N ILE A 88 -8.11 -1.26 10.03
CA ILE A 88 -6.83 -1.67 10.58
C ILE A 88 -7.05 -2.91 11.48
N THR A 89 -6.59 -4.06 10.99
CA THR A 89 -6.53 -5.30 11.76
C THR A 89 -5.08 -5.62 12.14
N PRO A 90 -4.83 -6.40 13.21
CA PRO A 90 -3.47 -6.85 13.51
C PRO A 90 -2.78 -7.60 12.37
N ARG A 91 -3.52 -8.18 11.43
CA ARG A 91 -2.99 -8.89 10.26
C ARG A 91 -2.59 -7.92 9.15
N HIS A 92 -3.42 -6.92 8.87
CA HIS A 92 -3.09 -5.79 7.99
C HIS A 92 -1.76 -5.15 8.41
N GLU A 93 -1.69 -4.76 9.68
CA GLU A 93 -0.51 -4.15 10.28
C GLU A 93 0.76 -5.01 10.15
N ARG A 94 0.63 -6.33 10.34
CA ARG A 94 1.78 -7.24 10.20
C ARG A 94 2.25 -7.36 8.76
N ALA A 95 1.35 -7.23 7.79
CA ALA A 95 1.66 -7.38 6.37
C ALA A 95 2.63 -6.28 5.90
N HIS A 96 2.32 -5.00 6.09
CA HIS A 96 3.25 -3.94 5.70
C HIS A 96 4.46 -3.87 6.66
N ARG A 97 4.27 -3.94 7.99
CA ARG A 97 5.39 -3.76 8.94
C ARG A 97 6.47 -4.83 8.85
N HIS A 98 6.12 -6.09 8.56
CA HIS A 98 7.14 -7.12 8.40
C HIS A 98 7.88 -7.00 7.06
N LEU A 99 7.23 -6.51 6.01
CA LEU A 99 7.86 -6.25 4.73
C LEU A 99 8.80 -5.05 4.84
N ASP A 100 8.33 -3.95 5.42
CA ASP A 100 9.14 -2.77 5.77
C ASP A 100 10.39 -3.15 6.58
N ARG A 101 10.23 -3.99 7.60
CA ARG A 101 11.37 -4.45 8.41
C ARG A 101 12.42 -5.22 7.61
N ILE A 102 12.02 -6.02 6.62
CA ILE A 102 12.96 -6.74 5.75
C ILE A 102 13.73 -5.72 4.90
N ILE A 103 13.02 -4.78 4.30
CA ILE A 103 13.60 -3.70 3.48
C ILE A 103 14.60 -2.88 4.30
N GLN A 104 14.22 -2.44 5.51
CA GLN A 104 15.11 -1.71 6.42
C GLN A 104 16.34 -2.52 6.83
N TRP A 105 16.22 -3.83 6.99
CA TRP A 105 17.39 -4.66 7.30
C TRP A 105 18.40 -4.60 6.15
N HIS A 106 17.98 -4.83 4.91
CA HIS A 106 18.85 -4.73 3.73
C HIS A 106 19.50 -3.35 3.61
N ILE A 107 18.71 -2.28 3.80
CA ILE A 107 19.21 -0.90 3.81
C ILE A 107 20.34 -0.72 4.82
N ASN A 108 20.13 -1.18 6.06
CA ASN A 108 21.13 -1.08 7.12
C ASN A 108 22.41 -1.89 6.81
N GLU A 109 22.29 -3.04 6.13
CA GLU A 109 23.46 -3.87 5.80
C GLU A 109 24.40 -3.18 4.82
N PHE A 110 23.90 -2.54 3.77
CA PHE A 110 24.77 -1.82 2.85
C PHE A 110 25.14 -0.40 3.32
N ALA A 111 24.30 0.25 4.13
CA ALA A 111 24.62 1.52 4.79
C ALA A 111 25.65 1.36 5.94
N ASN A 112 25.98 0.12 6.32
CA ASN A 112 26.80 -0.22 7.49
C ASN A 112 26.30 0.42 8.81
N GLY A 113 25.01 0.73 8.91
CA GLY A 113 24.35 1.21 10.14
C GLY A 113 24.73 2.60 10.64
N ILE A 114 25.21 3.51 9.78
CA ILE A 114 25.60 4.88 10.19
C ILE A 114 24.50 5.89 9.83
N ASP A 115 24.23 6.02 8.53
CA ASP A 115 23.24 6.91 7.95
C ASP A 115 22.86 6.27 6.61
N ASP A 116 21.59 5.94 6.46
CA ASP A 116 21.09 5.32 5.25
C ASP A 116 20.65 6.34 4.20
N GLY A 117 20.67 7.65 4.51
CA GLY A 117 20.28 8.72 3.61
C GLY A 117 18.80 8.71 3.23
N LEU A 118 17.94 8.02 3.99
CA LEU A 118 16.50 7.92 3.76
C LEU A 118 15.69 8.59 4.87
N GLU A 119 14.63 9.27 4.46
CA GLU A 119 13.52 9.70 5.28
C GLU A 119 12.39 8.66 5.22
N TYR A 120 12.02 8.18 6.39
CA TYR A 120 10.89 7.27 6.60
C TYR A 120 9.63 8.09 6.80
N THR A 121 9.03 8.56 5.71
CA THR A 121 7.87 9.47 5.73
C THR A 121 6.57 8.82 6.19
N GLY A 122 6.59 7.51 6.46
CA GLY A 122 5.52 6.79 7.16
C GLY A 122 4.19 6.87 6.41
N GLN A 123 3.12 7.19 7.13
CA GLN A 123 1.73 7.26 6.65
C GLN A 123 1.28 8.69 6.31
N ALA A 124 2.21 9.62 6.06
CA ALA A 124 1.85 11.00 5.75
C ALA A 124 0.99 11.07 4.47
N SER A 125 -0.16 11.75 4.57
CA SER A 125 -1.08 11.95 3.44
C SER A 125 -0.39 12.58 2.23
N ARG A 126 -0.84 12.20 1.04
CA ARG A 126 -0.39 12.74 -0.24
C ARG A 126 -1.58 13.16 -1.07
N THR A 127 -1.54 14.39 -1.55
CA THR A 127 -2.69 15.04 -2.18
C THR A 127 -2.39 15.31 -3.65
N SER A 128 -3.28 14.81 -4.51
CA SER A 128 -3.46 15.20 -5.90
C SER A 128 -4.68 16.13 -6.03
N GLU A 129 -4.97 16.63 -7.23
CA GLU A 129 -6.16 17.49 -7.44
C GLU A 129 -7.47 16.80 -7.03
N ASP A 130 -7.58 15.50 -7.28
CA ASP A 130 -8.83 14.75 -7.16
C ASP A 130 -8.89 13.75 -5.99
N ARG A 131 -7.73 13.42 -5.39
CA ARG A 131 -7.62 12.42 -4.32
C ARG A 131 -6.52 12.78 -3.34
N GLU A 132 -6.81 12.67 -2.05
CA GLU A 132 -5.82 12.54 -0.99
C GLU A 132 -5.76 11.08 -0.56
N LYS A 133 -4.56 10.49 -0.45
CA LYS A 133 -4.37 9.09 -0.02
C LYS A 133 -3.22 9.00 0.98
N ARG A 134 -3.31 8.05 1.91
CA ARG A 134 -2.23 7.68 2.83
C ARG A 134 -1.57 6.38 2.38
N PRO A 135 -0.23 6.30 2.34
CA PRO A 135 0.46 5.04 2.13
C PRO A 135 0.50 4.24 3.43
N ASP A 136 0.56 2.91 3.37
CA ASP A 136 0.88 2.11 4.57
C ASP A 136 2.31 2.36 5.06
N THR A 137 3.25 2.47 4.13
CA THR A 137 4.66 2.83 4.40
C THR A 137 5.25 3.50 3.17
N SER A 138 6.10 4.51 3.39
CA SER A 138 6.75 5.25 2.30
C SER A 138 8.18 5.63 2.66
N TYR A 139 9.00 5.76 1.62
CA TYR A 139 10.42 6.10 1.71
C TYR A 139 10.75 7.23 0.74
N GLN A 140 11.71 8.05 1.12
CA GLN A 140 12.22 9.14 0.31
C GLN A 140 13.68 9.39 0.66
N PRO A 141 14.57 9.72 -0.29
CA PRO A 141 15.93 10.14 0.08
C PRO A 141 15.91 11.49 0.78
N ALA A 142 16.73 11.64 1.82
CA ALA A 142 16.90 12.91 2.53
C ALA A 142 17.46 14.01 1.61
N ASP A 143 18.37 13.63 0.72
CA ASP A 143 18.89 14.51 -0.33
C ASP A 143 18.13 14.29 -1.65
N LEU A 144 17.17 15.17 -1.93
CA LEU A 144 16.39 15.10 -3.16
C LEU A 144 17.15 15.68 -4.37
N PRO A 145 16.98 15.08 -5.57
CA PRO A 145 17.48 15.66 -6.81
C PRO A 145 17.03 17.13 -6.98
N ALA A 146 17.92 17.95 -7.54
CA ALA A 146 17.62 19.36 -7.76
C ALA A 146 16.31 19.55 -8.53
N ARG A 147 15.43 20.42 -8.01
CA ARG A 147 14.09 20.76 -8.54
C ARG A 147 13.01 19.68 -8.34
N ARG A 148 13.32 18.55 -7.68
CA ARG A 148 12.29 17.63 -7.21
C ARG A 148 11.68 18.17 -5.92
N SER A 149 10.35 18.10 -5.82
CA SER A 149 9.62 18.45 -4.58
C SER A 149 9.69 17.28 -3.58
N ASP A 150 9.61 17.61 -2.30
CA ASP A 150 9.42 16.66 -1.21
C ASP A 150 7.98 16.11 -1.10
N GLN A 151 7.06 16.62 -1.93
CA GLN A 151 5.64 16.24 -1.88
C GLN A 151 5.42 14.74 -2.04
N TRP A 152 6.17 14.03 -2.90
CA TRP A 152 5.93 12.62 -3.19
C TRP A 152 7.13 11.73 -2.81
N PRO A 153 6.89 10.58 -2.16
CA PRO A 153 7.95 9.63 -1.84
C PRO A 153 8.58 9.04 -3.11
N SER A 154 9.72 8.38 -2.98
CA SER A 154 10.34 7.63 -4.08
C SER A 154 9.79 6.20 -4.16
N LEU A 155 9.51 5.57 -3.01
CA LEU A 155 8.97 4.22 -2.90
C LEU A 155 7.77 4.19 -1.96
N VAL A 156 6.71 3.48 -2.34
CA VAL A 156 5.52 3.24 -1.51
C VAL A 156 5.29 1.73 -1.32
N ILE A 157 4.84 1.34 -0.13
CA ILE A 157 4.31 0.01 0.16
C ILE A 157 2.82 0.14 0.45
N GLU A 158 2.01 -0.72 -0.15
CA GLU A 158 0.60 -0.93 0.17
C GLU A 158 0.37 -2.42 0.46
N ALA A 159 -0.13 -2.75 1.65
CA ALA A 159 -0.31 -4.13 2.07
C ALA A 159 -1.71 -4.39 2.62
N GLY A 160 -2.57 -4.90 1.76
CA GLY A 160 -3.93 -5.23 2.12
C GLY A 160 -4.10 -6.61 2.76
N TRP A 161 -4.77 -6.66 3.92
CA TRP A 161 -5.44 -7.87 4.40
C TRP A 161 -6.91 -7.84 3.94
N SER A 162 -7.33 -8.83 3.15
CA SER A 162 -8.65 -8.88 2.47
C SER A 162 -8.80 -7.99 1.24
N GLU A 163 -7.84 -7.13 0.95
CA GLU A 163 -7.88 -6.32 -0.26
C GLU A 163 -7.61 -7.18 -1.48
N THR A 164 -8.25 -6.84 -2.58
CA THR A 164 -8.05 -7.56 -3.83
C THR A 164 -6.78 -7.08 -4.52
N ARG A 165 -6.11 -7.98 -5.24
CA ARG A 165 -4.99 -7.60 -6.13
C ARG A 165 -5.36 -6.47 -7.10
N VAL A 166 -6.60 -6.48 -7.61
CA VAL A 166 -7.11 -5.44 -8.52
C VAL A 166 -7.14 -4.07 -7.86
N GLN A 167 -7.50 -4.03 -6.57
CA GLN A 167 -7.52 -2.78 -5.81
C GLN A 167 -6.10 -2.25 -5.56
N LEU A 168 -5.19 -3.12 -5.12
CA LEU A 168 -3.79 -2.76 -4.92
C LEU A 168 -3.11 -2.32 -6.22
N GLU A 169 -3.44 -2.93 -7.36
CA GLU A 169 -2.99 -2.44 -8.68
C GLU A 169 -3.50 -1.02 -8.96
N ARG A 170 -4.76 -0.71 -8.64
CA ARG A 170 -5.31 0.64 -8.83
C ARG A 170 -4.58 1.67 -7.97
N ASP A 171 -4.26 1.32 -6.73
CA ASP A 171 -3.51 2.20 -5.85
C ASP A 171 -2.07 2.39 -6.31
N ALA A 172 -1.39 1.31 -6.73
CA ALA A 172 -0.06 1.40 -7.32
C ALA A 172 -0.02 2.31 -8.55
N ARG A 173 -1.01 2.18 -9.45
CA ARG A 173 -1.14 3.06 -10.61
C ARG A 173 -1.38 4.51 -10.20
N TRP A 174 -2.27 4.75 -9.23
CA TRP A 174 -2.57 6.10 -8.76
C TRP A 174 -1.33 6.77 -8.19
N TRP A 175 -0.54 6.11 -7.35
CA TRP A 175 0.70 6.67 -6.79
C TRP A 175 1.68 7.14 -7.87
N ILE A 176 1.86 6.32 -8.91
CA ILE A 176 2.81 6.59 -9.99
C ILE A 176 2.27 7.69 -10.93
N ASP A 177 1.00 7.63 -11.33
CA ASP A 177 0.39 8.61 -12.24
C ASP A 177 0.18 9.97 -11.56
N ALA A 178 -0.37 10.00 -10.35
CA ALA A 178 -0.69 11.24 -9.63
C ALA A 178 0.56 12.03 -9.22
N SER A 179 1.68 11.33 -9.01
CA SER A 179 2.99 11.94 -8.74
C SER A 179 3.73 12.36 -10.02
N ASN A 180 3.16 12.13 -11.21
CA ASN A 180 3.82 12.35 -12.50
C ASN A 180 5.20 11.67 -12.57
N GLY A 181 5.29 10.46 -12.00
CA GLY A 181 6.51 9.67 -11.94
C GLY A 181 7.52 10.08 -10.88
N ASP A 182 7.16 10.93 -9.91
CA ASP A 182 8.01 11.13 -8.74
C ASP A 182 8.06 9.89 -7.86
N VAL A 183 6.94 9.19 -7.65
CA VAL A 183 6.96 7.83 -7.12
C VAL A 183 7.57 6.91 -8.18
N LYS A 184 8.76 6.36 -7.87
CA LYS A 184 9.51 5.49 -8.77
C LYS A 184 9.06 4.05 -8.69
N GLY A 185 8.70 3.58 -7.50
CA GLY A 185 8.21 2.21 -7.29
C GLY A 185 7.04 2.14 -6.31
N VAL A 186 6.16 1.18 -6.55
CA VAL A 186 5.15 0.78 -5.57
C VAL A 186 5.21 -0.73 -5.38
N ILE A 187 5.35 -1.14 -4.12
CA ILE A 187 5.28 -2.53 -3.70
C ILE A 187 3.89 -2.79 -3.17
N THR A 188 3.18 -3.78 -3.73
CA THR A 188 1.89 -4.20 -3.21
C THR A 188 1.96 -5.59 -2.61
N ALA A 189 1.39 -5.79 -1.42
CA ALA A 189 1.34 -7.07 -0.72
C ALA A 189 -0.11 -7.50 -0.46
N ALA A 190 -0.68 -8.29 -1.36
CA ALA A 190 -2.05 -8.79 -1.22
C ALA A 190 -2.07 -10.06 -0.37
N VAL A 191 -2.56 -9.96 0.88
CA VAL A 191 -2.74 -11.13 1.75
C VAL A 191 -4.16 -11.69 1.56
N GLN A 192 -4.23 -12.86 0.93
CA GLN A 192 -5.51 -13.48 0.57
C GLN A 192 -6.17 -14.14 1.78
N ARG A 193 -7.47 -13.93 1.94
CA ARG A 193 -8.25 -14.59 3.00
C ARG A 193 -8.72 -15.97 2.58
N GLY A 194 -8.74 -16.89 3.55
CA GLY A 194 -9.13 -18.28 3.33
C GLY A 194 -8.14 -19.14 2.53
N SER A 195 -7.07 -18.53 2.01
CA SER A 195 -5.93 -19.22 1.43
C SER A 195 -4.66 -18.71 2.11
N TRP A 196 -3.72 -19.60 2.40
CA TRP A 196 -2.42 -19.20 2.94
C TRP A 196 -1.58 -18.73 1.75
N SER A 197 -1.91 -17.54 1.24
CA SER A 197 -1.33 -16.98 0.01
C SER A 197 -1.09 -15.49 0.16
N ILE A 198 0.11 -15.05 -0.20
CA ILE A 198 0.51 -13.65 -0.29
C ILE A 198 1.06 -13.41 -1.69
N ILE A 199 0.55 -12.38 -2.35
CA ILE A 199 1.05 -11.94 -3.66
C ILE A 199 1.80 -10.64 -3.44
N LEU A 200 3.10 -10.64 -3.73
CA LEU A 200 3.93 -9.45 -3.77
C LEU A 200 4.13 -9.02 -5.21
N GLU A 201 3.97 -7.73 -5.46
CA GLU A 201 4.15 -7.14 -6.79
C GLU A 201 4.96 -5.86 -6.71
N TYR A 202 5.75 -5.60 -7.75
CA TYR A 202 6.49 -4.36 -7.93
C TYR A 202 6.01 -3.65 -9.19
N TRP A 203 5.55 -2.41 -9.02
CA TRP A 203 5.01 -1.56 -10.08
C TRP A 203 5.88 -0.33 -10.26
N HIS A 204 6.24 -0.02 -11.50
CA HIS A 204 6.99 1.18 -11.85
C HIS A 204 6.81 1.56 -13.32
N PHE A 205 7.33 2.73 -13.71
CA PHE A 205 7.38 3.12 -15.12
C PHE A 205 8.47 2.35 -15.87
N VAL A 206 8.08 1.75 -16.99
CA VAL A 206 9.00 1.10 -17.92
C VAL A 206 9.00 1.86 -19.25
N PRO A 207 10.18 2.11 -19.87
CA PRO A 207 10.25 2.65 -21.22
C PRO A 207 9.45 1.80 -22.21
N SER A 208 8.55 2.44 -22.95
CA SER A 208 7.74 1.82 -23.99
C SER A 208 7.64 2.76 -25.19
N PRO A 209 8.78 3.08 -25.83
CA PRO A 209 8.86 4.09 -26.88
C PRO A 209 7.96 3.72 -28.06
N LEU A 210 7.23 4.71 -28.57
CA LEU A 210 6.47 4.61 -29.81
C LEU A 210 7.11 5.51 -30.87
N ARG A 211 6.88 5.20 -32.16
CA ARG A 211 7.38 6.07 -33.25
C ARG A 211 6.90 7.52 -33.13
N SER A 212 5.69 7.73 -32.61
CA SER A 212 5.11 9.05 -32.37
C SER A 212 5.54 9.69 -31.05
N ASP A 213 6.08 8.91 -30.12
CA ASP A 213 6.49 9.35 -28.79
C ASP A 213 7.65 8.48 -28.28
N PRO A 214 8.90 8.83 -28.61
CA PRO A 214 10.08 8.10 -28.17
C PRO A 214 10.30 8.13 -26.65
N GLY A 215 9.70 9.09 -25.94
CA GLY A 215 9.81 9.23 -24.49
C GLY A 215 8.73 8.47 -23.72
N LYS A 216 7.81 7.80 -24.41
CA LYS A 216 6.67 7.14 -23.77
C LYS A 216 7.11 6.14 -22.71
N GLN A 217 6.58 6.31 -21.51
CA GLN A 217 6.66 5.34 -20.42
C GLN A 217 5.27 4.79 -20.15
N VAL A 218 5.20 3.57 -19.62
CA VAL A 218 3.96 2.94 -19.18
C VAL A 218 4.18 2.25 -17.85
N ILE A 219 3.18 2.31 -16.97
CA ILE A 219 3.20 1.59 -15.70
C ILE A 219 3.09 0.10 -15.98
N LYS A 220 4.06 -0.68 -15.50
CA LYS A 220 4.07 -2.14 -15.59
C LYS A 220 4.39 -2.79 -14.27
N LEU A 221 3.77 -3.95 -14.09
CA LEU A 221 4.20 -4.98 -13.17
C LEU A 221 5.51 -5.58 -13.69
N THR A 222 6.61 -5.47 -12.96
CA THR A 222 7.91 -6.03 -13.36
C THR A 222 8.37 -7.18 -12.48
N HIS A 223 7.90 -7.25 -11.24
CA HIS A 223 8.10 -8.40 -10.37
C HIS A 223 6.77 -8.87 -9.81
N HIS A 224 6.58 -10.19 -9.81
CA HIS A 224 5.42 -10.85 -9.22
C HIS A 224 5.89 -12.10 -8.50
N THR A 225 5.83 -12.08 -7.18
CA THR A 225 6.14 -13.20 -6.30
C THR A 225 4.86 -13.72 -5.67
N THR A 226 4.67 -15.04 -5.67
CA THR A 226 3.60 -15.68 -4.91
C THR A 226 4.20 -16.53 -3.80
N ILE A 227 3.79 -16.27 -2.56
CA ILE A 227 4.14 -17.05 -1.38
C ILE A 227 2.90 -17.80 -0.95
N SER A 228 2.96 -19.13 -0.84
CA SER A 228 1.79 -19.93 -0.53
C SER A 228 2.08 -21.13 0.35
N GLN A 229 1.05 -21.63 1.02
CA GLN A 229 1.07 -22.84 1.82
C GLN A 229 -0.23 -23.61 1.58
N ALA A 230 -0.12 -24.88 1.16
CA ALA A 230 -1.30 -25.68 0.78
C ALA A 230 -2.20 -26.00 1.98
N ASN A 231 -1.59 -26.34 3.10
CA ASN A 231 -2.23 -26.56 4.40
C ASN A 231 -1.20 -26.37 5.51
N ARG A 232 -1.65 -26.38 6.76
CA ARG A 232 -0.82 -26.13 7.95
C ARG A 232 0.45 -26.98 8.05
N ASP A 233 0.39 -28.22 7.58
CA ASP A 233 1.49 -29.18 7.70
C ASP A 233 2.42 -29.17 6.47
N SER A 234 2.03 -28.43 5.43
CA SER A 234 2.85 -28.25 4.23
C SER A 234 3.89 -27.16 4.45
N PRO A 235 5.07 -27.27 3.83
CA PRO A 235 6.04 -26.19 3.86
C PRO A 235 5.47 -24.95 3.16
N ILE A 236 5.86 -23.77 3.64
CA ILE A 236 5.65 -22.52 2.91
C ILE A 236 6.54 -22.56 1.67
N GLN A 237 6.03 -22.07 0.54
CA GLN A 237 6.75 -22.03 -0.72
C GLN A 237 6.63 -20.65 -1.35
N ALA A 238 7.75 -20.04 -1.72
CA ALA A 238 7.79 -18.85 -2.57
C ALA A 238 8.07 -19.20 -4.04
N SER A 239 7.46 -18.50 -4.98
CA SER A 239 7.67 -18.66 -6.42
C SER A 239 8.04 -17.31 -7.05
N ASN A 240 8.73 -17.35 -8.20
CA ASN A 240 9.26 -16.16 -8.90
C ASN A 240 10.18 -15.29 -8.02
N VAL A 241 11.09 -15.96 -7.33
CA VAL A 241 12.08 -15.35 -6.42
C VAL A 241 13.43 -15.15 -7.12
N PRO A 242 14.28 -14.22 -6.63
CA PRO A 242 14.06 -13.28 -5.52
C PRO A 242 13.11 -12.14 -5.89
N PHE A 243 12.59 -11.43 -4.88
CA PHE A 243 11.88 -10.17 -5.10
C PHE A 243 12.88 -9.01 -5.01
N ILE A 244 12.98 -8.21 -6.07
CA ILE A 244 14.03 -7.18 -6.21
C ILE A 244 13.41 -5.78 -6.16
N ILE A 245 13.99 -4.91 -5.35
CA ILE A 245 13.66 -3.48 -5.30
C ILE A 245 14.90 -2.72 -5.79
N PRO A 246 14.82 -2.04 -6.95
CA PRO A 246 15.95 -1.29 -7.50
C PRO A 246 16.43 -0.20 -6.56
N PHE A 247 17.74 -0.11 -6.35
CA PHE A 247 18.35 0.93 -5.52
C PHE A 247 18.03 2.32 -6.07
N GLU A 248 18.10 2.49 -7.39
CA GLU A 248 17.87 3.77 -8.06
C GLU A 248 16.45 4.29 -7.87
N ASP A 249 15.46 3.40 -7.77
CA ASP A 249 14.06 3.76 -7.55
C ASP A 249 13.86 4.25 -6.11
N LEU A 250 14.58 3.68 -5.14
CA LEU A 250 14.54 4.08 -3.73
C LEU A 250 15.32 5.39 -3.49
N TYR A 251 16.54 5.50 -4.02
CA TYR A 251 17.48 6.57 -3.71
C TYR A 251 17.54 7.72 -4.71
N LEU A 252 16.87 7.58 -5.86
CA LEU A 252 16.84 8.58 -6.94
C LEU A 252 18.23 8.91 -7.52
N ARG A 253 19.20 8.00 -7.34
CA ARG A 253 20.56 8.07 -7.87
C ARG A 253 21.13 6.67 -8.10
N GLY A 254 22.18 6.58 -8.91
CA GLY A 254 22.94 5.35 -9.05
C GLY A 254 23.65 4.96 -7.75
N ALA A 255 23.79 3.65 -7.55
CA ALA A 255 24.60 3.09 -6.47
C ALA A 255 26.08 3.49 -6.64
N ASN A 256 26.73 3.85 -5.54
CA ASN A 256 28.15 4.14 -5.51
C ASN A 256 28.95 2.82 -5.54
N THR A 257 29.70 2.60 -6.61
CA THR A 257 30.48 1.37 -6.80
C THR A 257 31.61 1.17 -5.78
N ASN A 258 31.95 2.19 -4.98
CA ASN A 258 32.94 2.10 -3.92
C ASN A 258 32.32 1.79 -2.54
N THR A 259 31.00 1.68 -2.45
CA THR A 259 30.29 1.29 -1.24
C THR A 259 29.64 -0.08 -1.45
N LYS A 260 28.79 -0.50 -0.50
CA LYS A 260 27.99 -1.73 -0.61
C LYS A 260 26.62 -1.50 -1.23
N GLU A 261 26.31 -0.27 -1.65
CA GLU A 261 25.01 0.09 -2.21
C GLU A 261 24.65 -0.84 -3.38
N CYS A 262 23.46 -1.43 -3.31
CA CYS A 262 22.97 -2.37 -4.30
C CYS A 262 21.45 -2.45 -4.25
N ASP A 263 20.85 -3.08 -5.26
CA ASP A 263 19.44 -3.42 -5.24
C ASP A 263 19.13 -4.30 -4.02
N ILE A 264 17.96 -4.08 -3.41
CA ILE A 264 17.49 -4.92 -2.31
C ILE A 264 16.98 -6.23 -2.92
N VAL A 265 17.60 -7.34 -2.53
CA VAL A 265 17.27 -8.68 -3.03
C VAL A 265 16.67 -9.49 -1.90
N ILE A 266 15.34 -9.59 -1.86
CA ILE A 266 14.63 -10.39 -0.86
C ILE A 266 14.59 -11.85 -1.31
N SER A 267 15.31 -12.69 -0.58
CA SER A 267 15.49 -14.12 -0.85
C SER A 267 14.22 -14.94 -0.63
N ARG A 268 14.24 -16.19 -1.09
CA ARG A 268 13.19 -17.18 -0.83
C ARG A 268 12.94 -17.34 0.67
N GLU A 269 14.01 -17.51 1.42
CA GLU A 269 14.00 -17.80 2.85
C GLU A 269 13.40 -16.63 3.64
N GLU A 270 13.73 -15.40 3.25
CA GLU A 270 13.15 -14.19 3.84
C GLU A 270 11.66 -14.04 3.52
N LEU A 271 11.23 -14.38 2.30
CA LEU A 271 9.83 -14.35 1.90
C LEU A 271 9.00 -15.44 2.62
N GLU A 272 9.57 -16.63 2.79
CA GLU A 272 8.94 -17.70 3.58
C GLU A 272 8.82 -17.30 5.07
N LEU A 273 9.86 -16.66 5.62
CA LEU A 273 9.85 -16.10 6.98
C LEU A 273 8.84 -14.95 7.12
N TYR A 274 8.74 -14.09 6.12
CA TYR A 274 7.74 -13.02 6.03
C TYR A 274 6.33 -13.60 6.14
N ALA A 275 5.99 -14.56 5.28
CA ALA A 275 4.68 -15.19 5.28
C ALA A 275 4.36 -15.89 6.61
N MET A 276 5.34 -16.61 7.19
CA MET A 276 5.19 -17.21 8.52
C MET A 276 4.82 -16.19 9.59
N ARG A 277 5.42 -14.99 9.55
CA ARG A 277 5.14 -13.90 10.51
C ARG A 277 3.79 -13.25 10.28
N VAL A 278 3.43 -12.99 9.02
CA VAL A 278 2.13 -12.44 8.64
C VAL A 278 1.00 -13.39 9.07
N TRP A 279 1.12 -14.69 8.80
CA TRP A 279 0.10 -15.66 9.14
C TRP A 279 0.09 -16.09 10.61
N LYS A 280 1.05 -15.66 11.44
CA LYS A 280 1.12 -16.02 12.86
C LYS A 280 -0.21 -15.72 13.58
N GLY A 281 -0.80 -16.69 14.27
CA GLY A 281 -2.10 -16.51 14.94
C GLY A 281 -3.31 -16.47 13.99
N SER A 282 -3.14 -16.96 12.76
CA SER A 282 -4.26 -17.32 11.85
C SER A 282 -4.70 -18.78 12.03
N TYR A 283 -4.35 -19.36 13.18
CA TYR A 283 -4.62 -20.73 13.62
C TYR A 283 -5.68 -20.74 14.70
#